data_AF-A0A524E986-F1
#
_entry.id   AF-A0A524E986-F1
#
_cell.length_a   1.000
_cell.length_b   1.000
_cell.length_c   1.000
_cell.angle_alpha   90.00
_cell.angle_beta   90.00
_cell.angle_gamma   90.00
#
_symmetry.space_group_name_H-M   'P 1'
#
loop_
_entity.id
_entity.type
_entity.pdbx_description
1 polymer ?
#
loop_
_entity_poly.entity_id
_entity_poly.type
_entity_poly.pdbx_seq_one_letter_code
_entity_poly.pdbx_strand_id
1 'polypeptide(L)'
;MPEEKKKAADKLLEEMKNLEDARGGKCPGCGYESTDADFFECEFCGRPICTYCHNMTNDFEFICGECISSQELTADDVQFEVDGAGRPFFEP
;
A
#
# COMPACT_ATOMS: atom_id res chain seq x y z
N MET A 1 3.59 -41.32 -11.71
CA MET A 1 2.90 -40.36 -10.83
C MET A 1 3.09 -38.93 -11.37
N PRO A 2 2.36 -38.53 -12.44
CA PRO A 2 2.45 -37.18 -13.02
C PRO A 2 1.37 -36.20 -12.49
N GLU A 3 0.33 -36.70 -11.81
CA GLU A 3 -0.82 -35.88 -11.38
C GLU A 3 -0.53 -34.98 -10.18
N GLU A 4 0.29 -35.44 -9.23
CA GLU A 4 0.69 -34.64 -8.05
C GLU A 4 1.54 -33.42 -8.43
N LYS A 5 2.40 -33.57 -9.45
CA LYS A 5 3.20 -32.46 -9.99
C LYS A 5 2.33 -31.41 -10.69
N LYS A 6 1.22 -31.82 -11.30
CA LYS A 6 0.30 -30.92 -12.01
C LYS A 6 -0.50 -30.07 -11.02
N LYS A 7 -0.98 -30.67 -9.92
CA LYS A 7 -1.67 -29.95 -8.82
C LYS A 7 -0.76 -28.93 -8.13
N ALA A 8 0.50 -29.26 -7.92
CA ALA A 8 1.47 -28.34 -7.32
C ALA A 8 1.75 -27.12 -8.25
N ALA A 9 1.81 -27.35 -9.56
CA ALA A 9 2.01 -26.29 -10.55
C ALA A 9 0.80 -25.33 -10.65
N ASP A 10 -0.43 -25.87 -10.64
CA ASP A 10 -1.66 -25.05 -10.65
C ASP A 10 -1.76 -24.15 -9.41
N LYS A 11 -1.43 -24.70 -8.22
CA LYS A 11 -1.45 -23.93 -6.98
C LYS A 11 -0.42 -22.80 -6.97
N LEU A 12 0.77 -23.04 -7.50
CA LEU A 12 1.81 -22.01 -7.66
C LEU A 12 1.39 -20.92 -8.66
N LEU A 13 0.72 -21.28 -9.75
CA LEU A 13 0.20 -20.32 -10.72
C LEU A 13 -0.93 -19.46 -10.14
N GLU A 14 -1.84 -20.02 -9.34
CA GLU A 14 -2.85 -19.24 -8.62
C GLU A 14 -2.22 -18.28 -7.60
N GLU A 15 -1.21 -18.72 -6.83
CA GLU A 15 -0.50 -17.83 -5.90
C GLU A 15 0.26 -16.71 -6.63
N MET A 16 0.90 -17.00 -7.76
CA MET A 16 1.57 -15.97 -8.58
C MET A 16 0.57 -14.98 -9.18
N LYS A 17 -0.61 -15.45 -9.61
CA LYS A 17 -1.65 -14.58 -10.17
C LYS A 17 -2.25 -13.65 -9.11
N ASN A 18 -2.42 -14.13 -7.87
CA ASN A 18 -2.82 -13.30 -6.74
C ASN A 18 -1.74 -12.27 -6.35
N LEU A 19 -0.46 -12.61 -6.53
CA LEU A 19 0.65 -11.68 -6.35
C LEU A 19 0.75 -10.62 -7.46
N GLU A 20 0.37 -10.96 -8.69
CA GLU A 20 0.32 -10.01 -9.82
C GLU A 20 -0.88 -9.05 -9.70
N ASP A 21 -2.05 -9.52 -9.24
CA ASP A 21 -3.21 -8.66 -8.93
C ASP A 21 -2.92 -7.72 -7.74
N ALA A 22 -1.99 -8.10 -6.86
CA ALA A 22 -1.50 -7.23 -5.78
C ALA A 22 -0.47 -6.19 -6.26
N ARG A 23 0.09 -6.33 -7.48
CA ARG A 23 1.12 -5.42 -8.05
C ARG A 23 0.56 -4.33 -8.95
N GLY A 24 -0.59 -4.53 -9.56
CA GLY A 24 -1.38 -3.50 -10.25
C GLY A 24 -2.77 -3.45 -9.61
N GLY A 25 -3.07 -2.40 -8.85
CA GLY A 25 -4.21 -2.44 -7.95
C GLY A 25 -4.79 -1.09 -7.62
N LYS A 26 -6.01 -1.12 -7.09
CA LYS A 26 -6.71 0.04 -6.57
C LYS A 26 -6.20 0.37 -5.17
N CYS A 27 -5.77 1.60 -4.93
CA CYS A 27 -5.33 2.04 -3.61
C CYS A 27 -6.46 1.81 -2.58
N PRO A 28 -6.20 1.13 -1.45
CA PRO A 28 -7.22 0.87 -0.44
C PRO A 28 -7.73 2.15 0.22
N GLY A 29 -6.88 3.19 0.31
CA GLY A 29 -7.24 4.48 0.92
C GLY A 29 -8.13 5.35 0.04
N CYS A 30 -7.71 5.65 -1.20
CA CYS A 30 -8.43 6.59 -2.07
C CYS A 30 -9.12 5.95 -3.27
N GLY A 31 -8.89 4.68 -3.53
CA GLY A 31 -9.43 4.01 -4.70
C GLY A 31 -8.76 4.36 -6.03
N TYR A 32 -7.58 4.98 -6.00
CA TYR A 32 -6.80 5.27 -7.21
C TYR A 32 -6.25 3.98 -7.82
N GLU A 33 -6.57 3.72 -9.08
CA GLU A 33 -6.06 2.58 -9.86
C GLU A 33 -4.80 3.03 -10.60
N SER A 34 -3.64 2.48 -10.24
CA SER A 34 -2.40 2.63 -11.02
C SER A 34 -2.01 1.28 -11.58
N THR A 35 -1.55 1.29 -12.83
CA THR A 35 -1.36 0.07 -13.60
C THR A 35 -0.15 -0.74 -13.17
N ASP A 36 0.97 -0.17 -12.68
CA ASP A 36 2.16 -1.02 -12.40
C ASP A 36 3.31 -0.42 -11.55
N ALA A 37 3.29 0.83 -11.08
CA ALA A 37 4.52 1.41 -10.45
C ALA A 37 4.38 2.48 -9.37
N ASP A 38 3.17 2.95 -9.04
CA ASP A 38 3.00 4.10 -8.13
C ASP A 38 2.58 3.71 -6.71
N PHE A 39 2.87 2.48 -6.29
CA PHE A 39 2.55 1.98 -4.95
C PHE A 39 3.80 1.82 -4.10
N PHE A 40 3.80 2.48 -2.94
CA PHE A 40 4.74 2.30 -1.85
C PHE A 40 4.18 1.28 -0.85
N GLU A 41 5.05 0.67 -0.06
CA GLU A 41 4.62 -0.19 1.05
C GLU A 41 4.60 0.64 2.35
N CYS A 42 3.56 0.49 3.17
CA CYS A 42 3.54 1.06 4.51
C CYS A 42 4.49 0.28 5.43
N GLU A 43 5.49 0.94 6.02
CA GLU A 43 6.44 0.28 6.93
C GLU A 43 5.78 -0.27 8.21
N PHE A 44 4.59 0.24 8.56
CA PHE A 44 3.87 -0.14 9.78
C PHE A 44 2.89 -1.31 9.58
N CYS A 45 2.25 -1.41 8.42
CA CYS A 45 1.21 -2.42 8.17
C CYS A 45 1.43 -3.27 6.92
N GLY A 46 2.47 -3.01 6.14
CA GLY A 46 2.81 -3.73 4.91
C GLY A 46 1.80 -3.56 3.78
N ARG A 47 0.81 -2.66 3.92
CA ARG A 47 -0.20 -2.44 2.88
C ARG A 47 0.36 -1.53 1.77
N PRO A 48 -0.03 -1.77 0.51
CA PRO A 48 0.31 -0.87 -0.59
C PRO A 48 -0.43 0.47 -0.46
N ILE A 49 0.29 1.57 -0.68
CA ILE A 49 -0.18 2.95 -0.61
C ILE A 49 0.20 3.66 -1.91
N CYS A 50 -0.74 4.33 -2.57
CA CYS A 50 -0.39 5.08 -3.77
C CYS A 50 0.40 6.36 -3.43
N THR A 51 1.08 6.91 -4.43
CA THR A 51 1.71 8.25 -4.39
C THR A 51 0.78 9.36 -3.88
N TYR A 52 -0.53 9.23 -4.03
CA TYR A 52 -1.48 10.21 -3.50
C TYR A 52 -1.77 10.04 -2.01
N CYS A 53 -1.64 8.84 -1.45
CA CYS A 53 -2.00 8.55 -0.05
C CYS A 53 -0.80 8.26 0.85
N HIS A 54 0.41 8.22 0.28
CA HIS A 54 1.61 8.03 1.07
C HIS A 54 1.94 9.30 1.84
N ASN A 55 2.45 9.11 3.05
CA ASN A 55 3.17 10.11 3.80
C ASN A 55 4.53 9.52 4.20
N MET A 56 5.36 10.32 4.84
CA MET A 56 6.67 9.90 5.32
C MET A 56 6.85 10.40 6.75
N THR A 57 7.35 9.55 7.64
CA THR A 57 7.73 9.98 8.99
C THR A 57 8.99 10.85 8.95
N ASN A 58 9.30 11.53 10.06
CA ASN A 58 10.58 12.25 10.20
C ASN A 58 11.82 11.34 10.11
N ASP A 59 11.64 10.03 10.30
CA ASP A 59 12.66 8.99 10.15
C ASP A 59 12.76 8.45 8.71
N PHE A 60 12.08 9.07 7.75
CA PHE A 60 12.04 8.70 6.33
C PHE A 60 11.33 7.35 6.03
N GLU A 61 10.42 6.93 6.90
CA GLU A 61 9.63 5.71 6.71
C GLU A 61 8.30 6.02 6.01
N PHE A 62 7.92 5.22 5.01
CA PHE A 62 6.64 5.38 4.33
C PHE A 62 5.48 4.92 5.23
N ILE A 63 4.45 5.75 5.35
CA ILE A 63 3.30 5.47 6.22
C ILE A 63 1.99 5.81 5.53
N CYS A 64 0.95 5.01 5.79
CA CYS A 64 -0.41 5.25 5.28
C CYS A 64 -1.25 6.07 6.26
N GLY A 65 -2.28 6.76 5.74
CA GLY A 65 -3.23 7.53 6.56
C GLY A 65 -3.88 6.72 7.70
N GLU A 66 -4.23 5.45 7.45
CA GLU A 66 -4.78 4.58 8.51
C GLU A 66 -3.79 4.38 9.67
N CYS A 67 -2.49 4.22 9.36
CA CYS A 67 -1.45 4.04 10.39
C CYS A 67 -1.11 5.35 11.10
N ILE A 68 -1.20 6.49 10.41
CA ILE A 68 -1.11 7.81 11.04
C ILE A 68 -2.21 7.96 12.09
N SER A 69 -3.47 7.68 11.72
CA SER A 69 -4.60 7.77 12.66
C SER A 69 -4.51 6.72 13.77
N SER A 70 -4.12 5.49 13.46
CA SER A 70 -4.05 4.40 14.44
C SER A 70 -2.90 4.55 15.45
N GLN A 71 -1.84 5.27 15.09
CA GLN A 71 -0.72 5.57 15.99
C GLN A 71 -0.84 6.94 16.65
N GLU A 72 -1.95 7.64 16.45
CA GLU A 72 -2.18 8.99 16.97
C GLU A 72 -1.06 9.98 16.58
N LEU A 73 -0.45 9.76 15.41
CA LEU A 73 0.58 10.65 14.88
C LEU A 73 -0.06 11.99 14.48
N THR A 74 0.74 13.04 14.56
CA THR A 74 0.34 14.41 14.26
C THR A 74 1.11 14.96 13.08
N ALA A 75 0.76 16.18 12.65
CA ALA A 75 1.50 16.89 11.61
C ALA A 75 2.98 17.12 11.95
N ASP A 76 3.35 17.15 13.24
CA ASP A 76 4.75 17.27 13.68
C ASP A 76 5.55 15.95 13.50
N ASP A 77 4.88 14.80 13.36
CA ASP A 77 5.53 13.48 13.28
C ASP A 77 5.78 13.03 11.82
N VAL A 78 5.21 13.74 10.86
CA VAL A 78 5.24 13.41 9.44
C VAL A 78 5.74 14.58 8.58
N GLN A 79 6.24 14.28 7.39
CA GLN A 79 6.81 15.29 6.50
C GLN A 79 5.76 16.06 5.69
N PHE A 80 4.55 15.51 5.54
CA PHE A 80 3.50 16.12 4.72
C PHE A 80 2.20 16.28 5.51
N GLU A 81 1.65 17.50 5.55
CA GLU A 81 0.32 17.76 6.14
C GLU A 81 -0.81 17.39 5.18
N VAL A 82 -0.51 17.32 3.88
CA VAL A 82 -1.43 17.03 2.81
C VAL A 82 -0.95 15.87 1.94
N ASP A 83 -1.91 15.18 1.36
CA ASP A 83 -1.70 14.08 0.45
C ASP A 83 -1.31 14.58 -0.96
N GLY A 84 -0.94 13.68 -1.87
CA GLY A 84 -0.51 14.06 -3.23
C GLY A 84 -1.61 14.72 -4.07
N ALA A 85 -2.87 14.68 -3.63
CA ALA A 85 -4.01 15.35 -4.25
C ALA A 85 -4.37 16.68 -3.53
N GLY A 86 -3.59 17.09 -2.53
CA GLY A 86 -3.81 18.30 -1.75
C GLY A 86 -4.91 18.18 -0.69
N ARG A 87 -5.33 16.96 -0.34
CA ARG A 87 -6.31 16.72 0.74
C ARG A 87 -5.56 16.65 2.08
N PRO A 88 -6.10 17.19 3.17
CA PRO A 88 -5.44 17.10 4.46
C PRO A 88 -5.39 15.64 4.95
N PHE A 89 -4.24 15.22 5.47
CA PHE A 89 -4.10 13.91 6.12
C PHE A 89 -4.76 13.87 7.49
N PHE A 90 -4.86 15.04 8.13
CA PHE A 90 -5.43 15.23 9.45
C PHE A 90 -6.74 15.98 9.27
N GLU A 91 -7.85 15.39 9.73
CA GLU A 91 -9.09 16.15 9.85
C GLU A 91 -8.90 17.30 10.87
N PRO A 92 -9.52 18.47 10.66
CA PRO A 92 -9.46 19.59 11.60
C PRO A 92 -10.15 19.30 12.93
#